data_AF-A0A9W6KWW4-F1
#
_entry.id   AF-A0A9W6KWW4-F1
#
_cell.length_a   1.000
_cell.length_b   1.000
_cell.length_c   1.000
_cell.angle_alpha   90.00
_cell.angle_beta   90.00
_cell.angle_gamma   90.00
#
_symmetry.space_group_name_H-M   'P 1'
#
loop_
_entity.id
_entity.type
_entity.pdbx_description
1 polymer ?
#
loop_
_entity_poly.entity_id
_entity_poly.type
_entity_poly.pdbx_seq_one_letter_code
_entity_poly.pdbx_strand_id
1 'polypeptide(L)'
;MTGYPGVAALDGSGAQIAQAKRTPRGYLGGAGEVRTITIPADGKAEATAEALAFNPDGGACTAFAALLVTPPDDTAPTRVPWDTDACADLEVHPVA
;
A
#
# COMPACT_ATOMS: atom_id res chain seq x y z
N MET A 1 -5.43 4.99 16.29
CA MET A 1 -5.36 4.87 14.82
C MET A 1 -6.27 3.76 14.34
N THR A 2 -6.95 3.93 13.21
CA THR A 2 -7.87 2.91 12.65
C THR A 2 -7.91 2.97 11.13
N GLY A 3 -8.24 1.86 10.47
CA GLY A 3 -8.47 1.84 9.02
C GLY A 3 -7.24 1.47 8.19
N TYR A 4 -7.11 2.10 7.03
CA TYR A 4 -6.12 1.77 6.00
C TYR A 4 -5.30 3.01 5.68
N PRO A 5 -3.98 2.90 5.48
CA PRO A 5 -3.24 4.01 4.90
C PRO A 5 -3.76 4.29 3.48
N GLY A 6 -3.67 5.55 3.06
CA GLY A 6 -3.69 5.88 1.64
C GLY A 6 -2.40 5.39 1.00
N VAL A 7 -2.50 4.64 -0.10
CA VAL A 7 -1.32 4.19 -0.85
C VAL A 7 -1.57 4.44 -2.33
N ALA A 8 -0.64 5.13 -2.98
CA ALA A 8 -0.66 5.38 -4.41
C ALA A 8 0.70 5.01 -5.02
N ALA A 9 0.71 4.40 -6.20
CA ALA A 9 1.95 4.08 -6.90
C ALA A 9 2.35 5.20 -7.87
N LEU A 10 3.66 5.42 -7.96
CA LEU A 10 4.29 6.36 -8.86
C LEU A 10 5.06 5.66 -9.96
N ASP A 11 5.11 6.26 -11.14
CA ASP A 11 6.04 5.87 -12.19
C ASP A 11 7.44 6.48 -11.99
N GLY A 12 8.37 6.20 -12.91
CA GLY A 12 9.73 6.72 -12.87
C GLY A 12 9.86 8.25 -13.00
N SER A 13 8.81 8.94 -13.48
CA SER A 13 8.75 10.41 -13.54
C SER A 13 8.19 11.03 -12.25
N GLY A 14 7.66 10.21 -11.36
CA GLY A 14 6.99 10.63 -10.13
C GLY A 14 5.50 10.90 -10.30
N ALA A 15 4.90 10.60 -11.45
CA ALA A 15 3.47 10.73 -11.67
C ALA A 15 2.72 9.58 -10.99
N GLN A 16 1.59 9.90 -10.36
CA GLN A 16 0.71 8.88 -9.79
C GLN A 16 0.01 8.11 -10.92
N ILE A 17 0.17 6.79 -10.93
CA ILE A 17 -0.36 5.91 -11.98
C ILE A 17 -1.33 4.85 -11.45
N ALA A 18 -1.32 4.58 -10.15
CA ALA A 18 -2.30 3.69 -9.52
C ALA A 18 -2.66 4.15 -8.11
N GLN A 19 -3.85 3.75 -7.65
CA GLN A 19 -4.30 3.89 -6.28
C GLN A 19 -4.55 2.50 -5.72
N ALA A 20 -4.05 2.23 -4.51
CA ALA A 20 -4.24 0.94 -3.88
C ALA A 20 -5.71 0.68 -3.54
N LYS A 21 -6.18 -0.53 -3.83
CA LYS A 21 -7.47 -1.02 -3.38
C LYS A 21 -7.38 -1.43 -1.91
N ARG A 22 -8.37 -1.04 -1.12
CA ARG A 22 -8.46 -1.45 0.30
C ARG A 22 -9.10 -2.82 0.40
N THR A 23 -8.35 -3.80 0.91
CA THR A 23 -8.83 -5.17 1.13
C THR A 23 -8.41 -5.62 2.54
N PRO A 24 -9.27 -6.31 3.32
CA PRO A 24 -8.88 -6.73 4.67
C PRO A 24 -7.63 -7.62 4.68
N ARG A 25 -7.52 -8.50 3.68
CA ARG A 25 -6.40 -9.41 3.50
C ARG A 25 -6.17 -9.72 2.03
N GLY A 26 -4.96 -10.15 1.74
CA GLY A 26 -4.49 -10.58 0.44
C GLY A 26 -3.55 -11.78 0.57
N TYR A 27 -2.75 -12.04 -0.46
CA TYR A 27 -1.88 -13.21 -0.49
C TYR A 27 -0.64 -13.06 0.41
N LEU A 28 -0.22 -11.84 0.72
CA LEU A 28 0.81 -11.50 1.71
C LEU A 28 0.25 -11.34 3.13
N GLY A 29 -1.05 -11.57 3.35
CA GLY A 29 -1.68 -11.54 4.67
C GLY A 29 -2.55 -10.30 4.87
N GLY A 30 -2.50 -9.70 6.06
CA GLY A 30 -3.37 -8.59 6.47
C GLY A 30 -4.30 -8.92 7.63
N ALA A 31 -5.06 -7.92 8.08
CA ALA A 31 -5.99 -8.04 9.19
C ALA A 31 -7.37 -8.44 8.70
N GLY A 32 -7.89 -9.59 9.16
CA GLY A 32 -9.20 -10.10 8.74
C GLY A 32 -10.38 -9.17 9.01
N GLU A 33 -10.19 -8.12 9.81
CA GLU A 33 -11.13 -7.03 10.05
C GLU A 33 -10.40 -5.73 10.41
N VAL A 34 -11.07 -4.59 10.23
CA VAL A 34 -10.56 -3.27 10.64
C VAL A 34 -10.76 -3.10 12.14
N ARG A 35 -9.71 -2.69 12.85
CA ARG A 35 -9.77 -2.40 14.28
C ARG A 35 -9.10 -1.07 14.60
N THR A 36 -9.54 -0.45 15.69
CA THR A 36 -8.85 0.70 16.26
C THR A 36 -7.74 0.20 17.18
N ILE A 37 -6.52 0.67 16.95
CA ILE A 37 -5.33 0.37 17.76
C ILE A 37 -4.83 1.63 18.46
N THR A 38 -4.34 1.46 19.69
CA THR A 38 -3.65 2.51 20.46
C THR A 38 -2.16 2.31 20.27
N ILE A 39 -1.49 3.31 19.69
CA ILE A 39 -0.04 3.31 19.50
C ILE A 39 0.56 4.08 20.69
N PRO A 40 1.41 3.46 21.53
CA PRO A 40 2.13 4.18 22.59
C PRO A 40 3.12 5.18 21.97
N ALA A 41 3.68 6.09 22.78
CA ALA A 41 4.52 7.19 22.29
C ALA A 41 5.75 6.74 21.47
N ASP A 42 6.27 5.56 21.75
CA ASP A 42 7.38 4.87 21.08
C ASP A 42 6.92 3.63 20.29
N GLY A 43 5.61 3.44 20.18
CA GLY A 43 5.00 2.34 19.46
C GLY A 43 5.09 2.49 17.95
N LYS A 44 4.83 1.39 17.26
CA LYS A 44 4.71 1.33 15.80
C LYS A 44 3.40 0.66 15.44
N ALA A 45 2.88 1.01 14.27
CA ALA A 45 1.81 0.29 13.60
C ALA A 45 2.27 0.02 12.18
N GLU A 46 1.82 -1.09 11.63
CA GLU A 46 2.24 -1.54 10.31
C GLU A 46 1.01 -1.85 9.46
N ALA A 47 1.17 -1.73 8.15
CA ALA A 47 0.17 -2.15 7.18
C ALA A 47 0.89 -2.83 6.02
N THR A 48 0.28 -3.89 5.51
CA THR A 48 0.80 -4.60 4.34
C THR A 48 0.25 -3.96 3.08
N ALA A 49 1.14 -3.69 2.12
CA ALA A 49 0.79 -3.39 0.74
C ALA A 49 1.32 -4.52 -0.14
N GLU A 50 0.52 -4.92 -1.13
CA GLU A 50 0.87 -5.99 -2.06
C GLU A 50 0.46 -5.61 -3.49
N ALA A 51 1.09 -6.22 -4.48
CA ALA A 51 0.82 -5.98 -5.90
C ALA A 51 1.27 -7.18 -6.74
N LEU A 52 0.85 -7.26 -7.99
CA LEU A 52 1.26 -8.29 -8.94
C LEU A 52 2.41 -7.81 -9.83
N ALA A 53 3.30 -8.72 -10.23
CA ALA A 53 4.39 -8.48 -11.19
C ALA A 53 3.97 -8.59 -12.67
N PHE A 54 2.66 -8.71 -12.92
CA PHE A 54 2.05 -8.83 -14.24
C PHE A 54 0.63 -8.27 -14.20
N ASN A 55 0.11 -7.84 -15.34
CA ASN A 55 -1.28 -7.41 -15.48
C ASN A 55 -2.24 -8.57 -15.20
N PRO A 56 -3.51 -8.34 -14.82
CA PRO A 56 -4.46 -9.42 -14.53
C PRO A 56 -4.70 -10.41 -15.68
N ASP A 57 -4.39 -10.04 -16.91
CA ASP A 57 -4.44 -10.90 -18.10
C ASP A 57 -3.19 -11.76 -18.31
N GLY A 58 -2.19 -11.65 -17.42
CA GLY A 58 -0.89 -12.33 -17.51
C GLY A 58 0.16 -11.59 -18.33
N GLY A 59 -0.15 -10.42 -18.89
CA GLY A 59 0.78 -9.61 -19.67
C GLY A 59 1.84 -8.91 -18.81
N ALA A 60 2.99 -8.62 -19.42
CA ALA A 60 4.03 -7.83 -18.75
C ALA A 60 3.58 -6.39 -18.51
N CYS A 61 4.04 -5.79 -17.40
CA CYS A 61 3.86 -4.37 -17.11
C CYS A 61 5.15 -3.72 -16.61
N THR A 62 5.15 -2.39 -16.54
CA THR A 62 6.29 -1.62 -16.01
C THR A 62 6.13 -1.48 -14.50
N ALA A 63 7.15 -1.92 -13.75
CA ALA A 63 7.19 -1.82 -12.29
C ALA A 63 6.90 -0.41 -11.78
N PHE A 64 6.16 -0.32 -10.67
CA PHE A 64 6.05 0.93 -9.93
C PHE A 64 7.43 1.35 -9.43
N ALA A 65 7.72 2.65 -9.46
CA ALA A 65 9.00 3.17 -9.01
C ALA A 65 9.01 3.50 -7.51
N ALA A 66 7.86 3.91 -6.97
CA ALA A 66 7.71 4.28 -5.57
C ALA A 66 6.23 4.27 -5.16
N LEU A 67 6.00 4.32 -3.85
CA LEU A 67 4.69 4.57 -3.27
C LEU A 67 4.63 5.95 -2.61
N LEU A 68 3.46 6.57 -2.63
CA LEU A 68 3.06 7.62 -1.69
C LEU A 68 2.17 6.98 -0.63
N VAL A 69 2.60 7.04 0.63
CA VAL A 69 1.90 6.44 1.76
C VAL A 69 1.45 7.52 2.73
N THR A 70 0.14 7.59 2.97
CA THR A 70 -0.48 8.51 3.94
C THR A 70 -1.07 7.68 5.08
N PRO A 71 -0.60 7.83 6.34
CA PRO A 71 -1.21 7.15 7.48
C PRO A 71 -2.73 7.41 7.61
N PRO A 72 -3.53 6.48 8.19
CA PRO A 72 -4.99 6.58 8.25
C PRO A 72 -5.57 7.86 8.89
N ASP A 73 -4.81 8.55 9.74
CA ASP A 73 -5.21 9.76 10.46
C ASP A 73 -4.37 10.99 10.04
N ASP A 74 -3.69 10.92 8.91
CA ASP A 74 -2.82 11.98 8.38
C ASP A 74 -3.28 12.37 6.96
N THR A 75 -2.76 13.49 6.47
CA THR A 75 -2.94 13.97 5.10
C THR A 75 -1.62 14.14 4.37
N ALA A 76 -0.49 14.12 5.07
CA ALA A 76 0.84 14.24 4.49
C ALA A 76 1.34 12.87 3.98
N PRO A 77 1.51 12.69 2.66
CA PRO A 77 2.10 11.46 2.14
C PRO A 77 3.61 11.44 2.34
N THR A 78 4.15 10.27 2.65
CA THR A 78 5.58 9.97 2.60
C THR A 78 5.89 9.15 1.37
N ARG A 79 6.93 9.52 0.63
CA ARG A 79 7.40 8.73 -0.52
C ARG A 79 8.29 7.58 -0.04
N VAL A 80 7.95 6.35 -0.42
CA VAL A 80 8.68 5.13 -0.08
C VAL A 80 9.17 4.46 -1.38
N PRO A 81 10.48 4.14 -1.52
CA PRO A 81 10.98 3.36 -2.65
C PRO A 81 10.27 2.01 -2.76
N TRP A 82 10.01 1.55 -3.98
CA TRP A 82 9.35 0.27 -4.23
C TRP A 82 10.20 -0.60 -5.13
N ASP A 83 11.32 -1.09 -4.58
CA ASP A 83 12.35 -1.83 -5.31
C ASP A 83 11.94 -3.30 -5.58
N THR A 84 10.85 -3.48 -6.32
CA THR A 84 10.30 -4.79 -6.75
C THR A 84 9.91 -4.76 -8.23
N ASP A 85 9.46 -5.89 -8.77
CA ASP A 85 8.90 -5.99 -10.12
C ASP A 85 7.37 -5.76 -10.16
N ALA A 86 6.74 -5.42 -9.04
CA ALA A 86 5.29 -5.28 -8.98
C ALA A 86 4.79 -4.04 -9.73
N CYS A 87 3.73 -4.22 -10.53
CA CYS A 87 3.22 -3.24 -11.48
C CYS A 87 1.69 -3.20 -11.65
N ALA A 88 0.95 -4.12 -11.04
CA ALA A 88 -0.50 -4.17 -11.18
C ALA A 88 -1.19 -4.56 -9.87
N ASP A 89 -2.52 -4.37 -9.81
CA ASP A 89 -3.38 -4.79 -8.70
C ASP A 89 -2.83 -4.43 -7.31
N LEU A 90 -2.43 -3.16 -7.17
CA LEU A 90 -1.95 -2.65 -5.89
C LEU A 90 -3.08 -2.71 -4.85
N GLU A 91 -2.82 -3.41 -3.75
CA GLU A 91 -3.71 -3.53 -2.61
C GLU A 91 -3.03 -3.03 -1.33
N VAL A 92 -3.84 -2.60 -0.37
CA VAL A 92 -3.41 -2.23 0.97
C VAL A 92 -4.38 -2.80 2.01
N HIS A 93 -3.81 -3.28 3.10
CA HIS A 93 -4.54 -3.91 4.20
C HIS A 93 -4.62 -2.99 5.43
N PRO A 94 -5.55 -3.25 6.38
CA PRO A 94 -5.71 -2.39 7.55
C PRO A 94 -4.43 -2.33 8.39
N VAL A 95 -4.26 -1.23 9.13
CA VAL A 95 -3.18 -1.13 10.13
C VAL A 95 -3.37 -2.15 11.25
N ALA A 96 -2.26 -2.72 11.72
CA ALA A 96 -2.17 -3.64 12.84
C ALA A 96 -0.98 -3.29 13.76
#